data_AF-A0AAY5KNM2-F1
#
_entry.id   AF-A0AAY5KNM2-F1
#
_cell.length_a   1.000
_cell.length_b   1.000
_cell.length_c   1.000
_cell.angle_alpha   90.00
_cell.angle_beta   90.00
_cell.angle_gamma   90.00
#
_symmetry.space_group_name_H-M   'P 1'
#
loop_
_entity.id
_entity.type
_entity.pdbx_description
1 polymer ?
#
loop_
_entity_poly.entity_id
_entity_poly.type
_entity_poly.pdbx_seq_one_letter_code
_entity_poly.pdbx_strand_id
1 'polypeptide(L)'
;MDNESEKWARVLWDYLCLRQPLEKSDVIIGLGCHDVRVAERSAVLFLEGWAPWLLFTGYLGNQTAGQKDVLLLHFSGPFRKTN
;
A
#
# COMPACT_ATOMS: atom_id res chain seq x y z
N MET A 1 -27.57 -8.77 8.85
CA MET A 1 -27.50 -7.46 8.17
C MET A 1 -28.75 -7.34 7.31
N ASP A 2 -29.39 -6.20 7.35
CA ASP A 2 -30.54 -5.88 6.51
C ASP A 2 -30.12 -5.69 5.04
N ASN A 3 -31.04 -5.99 4.14
CA ASN A 3 -30.78 -5.98 2.69
C ASN A 3 -30.47 -4.56 2.17
N GLU A 4 -31.00 -3.52 2.83
CA GLU A 4 -30.74 -2.11 2.49
C GLU A 4 -29.33 -1.67 2.89
N SER A 5 -28.83 -2.04 4.08
CA SER A 5 -27.44 -1.74 4.44
C SER A 5 -26.43 -2.41 3.50
N GLU A 6 -26.68 -3.64 3.04
CA GLU A 6 -25.78 -4.29 2.07
C GLU A 6 -25.76 -3.52 0.74
N LYS A 7 -26.93 -3.10 0.26
CA LYS A 7 -27.06 -2.30 -0.96
C LYS A 7 -26.24 -1.01 -0.87
N TRP A 8 -26.37 -0.26 0.22
CA TRP A 8 -25.62 1.00 0.37
C TRP A 8 -24.12 0.77 0.60
N ALA A 9 -23.75 -0.26 1.35
CA ALA A 9 -22.35 -0.65 1.50
C ALA A 9 -21.71 -1.00 0.15
N ARG A 10 -22.46 -1.67 -0.75
CA ARG A 10 -21.99 -2.00 -2.10
C ARG A 10 -21.79 -0.77 -2.96
N VAL A 11 -22.73 0.19 -2.93
CA VAL A 11 -22.58 1.48 -3.63
C VAL A 11 -21.33 2.21 -3.16
N LEU A 12 -21.11 2.29 -1.85
CA LEU A 12 -19.93 2.93 -1.29
C LEU A 12 -18.64 2.18 -1.69
N TRP A 13 -18.65 0.85 -1.63
CA TRP A 13 -17.51 0.02 -2.02
C TRP A 13 -17.12 0.22 -3.49
N ASP A 14 -18.10 0.21 -4.39
CA ASP A 14 -17.85 0.38 -5.82
C ASP A 14 -17.34 1.79 -6.15
N TYR A 15 -17.71 2.80 -5.36
CA TYR A 15 -17.15 4.15 -5.48
C TYR A 15 -15.70 4.23 -4.99
N LEU A 16 -15.37 3.61 -3.85
CA LEU A 16 -14.03 3.66 -3.26
C LEU A 16 -13.03 2.77 -4.00
N CYS A 17 -13.49 1.67 -4.59
CA CYS A 17 -12.65 0.76 -5.36
C CYS A 17 -12.43 1.28 -6.78
N LEU A 18 -11.36 2.06 -6.98
CA LEU A 18 -11.03 2.71 -8.25
C LEU A 18 -10.73 1.74 -9.41
N ARG A 19 -10.40 0.46 -9.12
CA ARG A 19 -10.11 -0.61 -10.11
C ARG A 19 -9.11 -0.17 -11.21
N GLN A 20 -8.15 0.67 -10.85
CA GLN A 20 -7.14 1.14 -11.79
C GLN A 20 -6.21 -0.01 -12.18
N PRO A 21 -5.90 -0.17 -13.48
CA PRO A 21 -4.89 -1.12 -13.91
C PRO A 21 -3.53 -0.72 -13.34
N LEU A 22 -2.68 -1.72 -13.16
CA LEU A 22 -1.35 -1.50 -12.62
C LEU A 22 -0.40 -1.06 -13.75
N GLU A 23 0.33 0.03 -13.51
CA GLU A 23 1.27 0.60 -14.46
C GLU A 23 2.66 0.70 -13.83
N LYS A 24 3.71 0.65 -14.66
CA LYS A 24 5.07 0.92 -14.19
C LYS A 24 5.16 2.38 -13.78
N SER A 25 5.78 2.64 -12.64
CA SER A 25 5.95 3.99 -12.10
C SER A 25 7.36 4.20 -11.58
N ASP A 26 7.71 5.45 -11.29
CA ASP A 26 8.98 5.76 -10.64
C ASP A 26 8.95 5.37 -9.16
N VAL A 27 7.79 5.47 -8.49
CA VAL A 27 7.65 5.22 -7.06
C VAL A 27 6.37 4.45 -6.75
N ILE A 28 6.46 3.47 -5.85
CA ILE A 28 5.32 2.86 -5.14
C ILE A 28 5.19 3.55 -3.79
N ILE A 29 3.99 3.98 -3.44
CA ILE A 29 3.69 4.57 -2.13
C ILE A 29 2.78 3.62 -1.35
N GLY A 30 3.33 2.99 -0.31
CA GLY A 30 2.58 2.22 0.66
C GLY A 30 2.02 3.15 1.75
N LEU A 31 0.72 3.34 1.79
CA LEU A 31 0.09 4.19 2.80
C LEU A 31 0.12 3.49 4.18
N GLY A 32 0.75 4.12 5.15
CA GLY A 32 0.84 3.59 6.51
C GLY A 32 -0.53 3.48 7.14
N CYS A 33 -0.90 2.24 7.47
CA CYS A 33 -2.12 1.93 8.18
C CYS A 33 -1.87 0.72 9.10
N HIS A 34 -2.84 0.43 9.96
CA HIS A 34 -2.78 -0.73 10.84
C HIS A 34 -2.93 -2.06 10.07
N ASP A 35 -3.45 -2.01 8.84
CA ASP A 35 -3.65 -3.19 8.02
C ASP A 35 -2.37 -3.56 7.28
N VAL A 36 -1.71 -4.62 7.75
CA VAL A 36 -0.46 -5.14 7.19
C VAL A 36 -0.56 -5.51 5.70
N ARG A 37 -1.76 -5.77 5.18
CA ARG A 37 -1.98 -6.11 3.78
C ARG A 37 -1.56 -5.00 2.83
N VAL A 38 -1.62 -3.74 3.27
CA VAL A 38 -1.12 -2.60 2.47
C VAL A 38 0.40 -2.67 2.33
N ALA A 39 1.11 -3.02 3.40
CA ALA A 39 2.55 -3.19 3.38
C ALA A 39 2.97 -4.39 2.52
N GLU A 40 2.30 -5.53 2.71
CA GLU A 40 2.54 -6.75 1.92
C GLU A 40 2.32 -6.50 0.42
N ARG A 41 1.21 -5.87 0.04
CA ARG A 41 0.92 -5.58 -1.37
C ARG A 41 1.97 -4.65 -1.98
N SER A 42 2.37 -3.62 -1.26
CA SER A 42 3.40 -2.67 -1.72
C SER A 42 4.76 -3.35 -1.91
N ALA A 43 5.13 -4.26 -1.00
CA ALA A 43 6.37 -5.05 -1.09
C ALA A 43 6.36 -6.02 -2.27
N VAL A 44 5.24 -6.73 -2.51
CA VAL A 44 5.10 -7.62 -3.67
C VAL A 44 5.29 -6.84 -4.97
N LEU A 45 4.66 -5.66 -5.09
CA LEU A 45 4.80 -4.81 -6.28
C LEU A 45 6.25 -4.36 -6.52
N PHE A 46 6.95 -4.00 -5.44
CA PHE A 46 8.35 -3.64 -5.51
C PHE A 46 9.24 -4.81 -5.96
N LEU A 47 9.04 -6.00 -5.40
CA LEU A 47 9.78 -7.22 -5.76
C LEU A 47 9.47 -7.72 -7.18
N GLU A 48 8.27 -7.46 -7.70
CA GLU A 48 7.91 -7.69 -9.10
C GLU A 48 8.50 -6.62 -10.05
N GLY A 49 9.16 -5.60 -9.50
CA GLY A 49 9.85 -4.54 -10.22
C GLY A 49 8.90 -3.50 -10.82
N TRP A 50 7.73 -3.25 -10.22
CA TRP A 50 6.76 -2.26 -10.72
C TRP A 50 7.24 -0.81 -10.61
N ALA A 51 8.13 -0.53 -9.65
CA ALA A 51 8.84 0.73 -9.57
C ALA A 51 10.24 0.51 -8.99
N PRO A 52 11.21 1.37 -9.31
CA PRO A 52 12.54 1.34 -8.71
C PRO A 52 12.56 1.81 -7.25
N TRP A 53 11.50 2.48 -6.77
CA TRP A 53 11.42 3.01 -5.41
C TRP A 53 10.15 2.56 -4.68
N LEU A 54 10.29 2.25 -3.39
CA LEU A 54 9.18 1.99 -2.48
C LEU A 54 9.27 2.95 -1.29
N LEU A 55 8.24 3.77 -1.11
CA LEU A 55 8.08 4.72 0.00
C LEU A 55 6.91 4.28 0.87
N PHE A 56 7.13 4.15 2.17
CA PHE A 56 6.02 4.04 3.11
C PHE A 56 5.76 5.39 3.77
N THR A 57 4.50 5.82 3.75
CA THR A 57 4.06 6.98 4.54
C THR A 57 3.56 6.48 5.88
N GLY A 58 3.74 7.22 6.97
CA GLY A 58 3.29 6.78 8.29
C GLY A 58 4.14 7.38 9.40
N TYR A 59 3.51 7.69 10.52
CA TYR A 59 4.17 8.20 11.72
C TYR A 59 3.48 7.61 12.96
N LEU A 60 4.01 7.89 14.14
CA LEU A 60 3.42 7.51 15.42
C LEU A 60 2.14 8.31 15.70
N GLY A 61 0.98 7.63 15.74
CA GLY A 61 -0.26 8.12 16.35
C GLY A 61 -0.42 7.66 17.81
N ASN A 62 -1.49 8.10 18.49
CA ASN A 62 -1.81 7.78 19.90
C ASN A 62 -1.85 6.27 20.24
N GLN A 63 -1.96 5.39 19.25
CA GLN A 63 -2.02 3.92 19.43
C GLN A 63 -0.74 3.18 19.02
N THR A 64 0.33 3.90 18.68
CA THR A 64 1.61 3.29 18.20
C THR A 64 2.82 3.64 19.08
N ALA A 65 2.62 4.28 20.24
CA ALA A 65 3.69 4.60 21.18
C ALA A 65 4.50 3.34 21.53
N GLY A 66 5.70 3.22 20.93
CA GLY A 66 6.63 2.10 21.14
C GLY A 66 6.88 1.18 19.94
N GLN A 67 6.20 1.35 18.79
CA GLN A 67 6.52 0.60 17.57
C GLN A 67 7.43 1.40 16.64
N LYS A 68 8.51 0.74 16.18
CA LYS A 68 9.62 1.36 15.45
C LYS A 68 9.13 2.09 14.20
N ASP A 69 9.64 3.30 14.07
CA ASP A 69 9.31 4.26 13.03
C ASP A 69 9.42 3.68 11.62
N VAL A 70 8.42 3.97 10.79
CA VAL A 70 8.59 3.98 9.33
C VAL A 70 9.37 5.25 8.98
N LEU A 71 10.67 5.24 9.26
CA LEU A 71 11.59 6.10 8.56
C LEU A 71 11.68 5.59 7.12
N LEU A 72 11.79 6.52 6.16
CA LEU A 72 12.10 6.27 4.76
C LEU A 72 13.03 5.04 4.62
N LEU A 73 12.47 3.87 4.31
CA LEU A 73 13.28 2.71 3.96
C LEU A 73 13.69 2.91 2.51
N HIS A 74 14.80 3.62 2.34
CA HIS A 74 15.41 3.85 1.05
C HIS A 74 15.98 2.52 0.53
N PHE A 75 15.21 1.80 -0.28
CA PHE A 75 15.74 0.73 -1.11
C PHE A 75 16.21 1.34 -2.44
N SER A 76 17.42 1.91 -2.43
CA SER A 76 18.14 2.26 -3.67
C SER A 76 18.98 1.07 -4.12
N GLY A 77 18.64 0.51 -5.26
CA GLY A 77 19.52 -0.40 -5.97
C GLY A 77 19.05 -0.58 -7.40
N PRO A 78 19.95 -0.73 -8.38
CA PRO A 78 19.52 -1.18 -9.70
C PRO A 78 18.86 -2.54 -9.52
N PHE A 79 17.55 -2.62 -9.77
CA PHE A 79 16.82 -3.87 -9.83
C PHE A 79 17.34 -4.68 -11.04
N ARG A 80 18.47 -5.37 -10.85
CA ARG A 80 18.94 -6.40 -11.76
C ARG A 80 18.10 -7.65 -11.49
N LYS A 81 17.08 -7.88 -12.30
CA LYS A 81 16.64 -9.26 -12.56
C LYS A 81 17.84 -9.97 -13.19
N THR A 82 18.62 -10.67 -12.39
CA THR A 82 19.53 -11.70 -12.93
C THR A 82 18.64 -12.82 -13.44
N ASN A 83 18.45 -12.87 -14.75
CA ASN A 83 18.28 -14.11 -15.50
C ASN A 83 19.54 -14.31 -16.33
#